data_AF-A0A947ETF6-F1
#
_entry.id   AF-A0A947ETF6-F1
#
_cell.length_a   1.000
_cell.length_b   1.000
_cell.length_c   1.000
_cell.angle_alpha   90.00
_cell.angle_beta   90.00
_cell.angle_gamma   90.00
#
_symmetry.space_group_name_H-M   'P 1'
#
loop_
_entity.id
_entity.type
_entity.pdbx_description
1 polymer ?
#
loop_
_entity_poly.entity_id
_entity_poly.type
_entity_poly.pdbx_seq_one_letter_code
_entity_poly.pdbx_strand_id
1 'polypeptide(L)' 'MNIHEFLIPQLQQEVSLTEKFLNRIPEDKMGWKPHEKSMTIRQIANHLAEIPGWITGTMEAEAWD' A
#
# COMPACT_ATOMS: atom_id res chain seq x y z
N MET A 1 -22.95 4.74 15.48
CA MET A 1 -21.54 4.53 15.11
C MET A 1 -21.31 5.32 13.83
N ASN A 2 -20.42 6.29 13.88
CA ASN A 2 -20.02 7.03 12.70
C ASN A 2 -19.09 6.16 11.85
N ILE A 3 -19.13 6.29 10.53
CA ILE A 3 -18.32 5.45 9.64
C ILE A 3 -16.81 5.55 9.94
N HIS A 4 -16.33 6.71 10.36
CA HIS A 4 -14.92 6.91 10.71
C HIS A 4 -14.49 6.12 11.95
N GLU A 5 -15.39 5.90 12.93
CA GLU A 5 -15.12 5.12 14.13
C GLU A 5 -14.87 3.63 13.80
N PHE A 6 -15.42 3.16 12.67
CA PHE A 6 -15.18 1.82 12.16
C PHE A 6 -13.92 1.74 11.29
N LEU A 7 -13.71 2.70 10.38
CA LEU A 7 -12.64 2.63 9.38
C LEU A 7 -11.24 2.97 9.92
N ILE A 8 -11.12 3.92 10.86
CA ILE A 8 -9.81 4.37 11.37
C ILE A 8 -9.01 3.22 12.01
N PRO A 9 -9.59 2.38 12.91
CA PRO A 9 -8.85 1.26 13.50
C PRO A 9 -8.40 0.22 12.47
N GLN A 10 -9.21 -0.03 11.44
CA GLN A 10 -8.86 -0.95 10.34
C GLN A 10 -7.69 -0.41 9.53
N LEU A 11 -7.72 0.89 9.17
CA LEU A 11 -6.61 1.53 8.47
C LEU A 11 -5.30 1.42 9.27
N GLN A 12 -5.35 1.66 10.58
CA GLN A 12 -4.17 1.51 11.46
C GLN A 12 -3.61 0.08 11.44
N GLN A 13 -4.49 -0.93 11.49
CA GLN A 13 -4.10 -2.33 11.42
C GLN A 13 -3.45 -2.67 10.07
N GLU A 14 -4.05 -2.24 8.95
CA GLU A 14 -3.54 -2.51 7.61
C GLU A 14 -2.21 -1.80 7.32
N VAL A 15 -2.05 -0.56 7.81
CA VAL A 15 -0.76 0.16 7.71
C VAL A 15 0.33 -0.58 8.49
N SER A 16 0.05 -0.97 9.74
CA SER A 16 1.01 -1.73 10.55
C SER A 16 1.43 -3.05 9.90
N LEU A 17 0.47 -3.76 9.30
CA LEU A 17 0.74 -4.98 8.56
C LEU A 17 1.58 -4.72 7.30
N THR A 18 1.25 -3.66 6.56
CA THR A 18 1.97 -3.27 5.34
C THR A 18 3.43 -2.93 5.64
N GLU A 19 3.70 -2.10 6.65
CA GLU A 19 5.07 -1.79 7.11
C GLU A 19 5.84 -3.05 7.49
N LYS A 20 5.19 -3.97 8.20
CA LYS A 20 5.77 -5.26 8.61
C LYS A 20 6.20 -6.11 7.40
N PHE A 21 5.46 -6.08 6.30
CA PHE A 21 5.82 -6.80 5.07
C PHE A 21 6.89 -6.07 4.26
N LEU A 22 6.79 -4.74 4.11
CA LEU A 22 7.80 -3.95 3.40
C LEU A 22 9.19 -4.11 4.03
N ASN A 23 9.27 -4.10 5.37
CA ASN A 23 10.51 -4.32 6.12
C ASN A 23 11.11 -5.73 5.98
N ARG A 24 10.36 -6.70 5.42
CA ARG A 24 10.86 -8.07 5.18
C ARG A 24 11.46 -8.25 3.80
N ILE A 25 11.37 -7.25 2.92
CA ILE A 25 11.87 -7.36 1.55
C ILE A 25 13.41 -7.37 1.59
N PRO A 26 14.07 -8.43 1.09
CA PRO A 26 15.52 -8.47 1.04
C PRO A 26 16.05 -7.48 -0.01
N GLU A 27 17.03 -6.66 0.36
CA GLU A 27 17.61 -5.64 -0.53
C GLU A 27 18.22 -6.25 -1.81
N ASP A 28 18.78 -7.47 -1.70
CA ASP A 28 19.39 -8.21 -2.81
C ASP A 28 18.35 -8.88 -3.74
N LYS A 29 17.05 -8.83 -3.39
CA LYS A 29 15.95 -9.46 -4.14
C LYS A 29 15.01 -8.46 -4.80
N MET A 30 15.36 -7.17 -4.84
CA MET A 30 14.52 -6.12 -5.41
C MET A 30 14.10 -6.36 -6.87
N GLY A 31 14.93 -7.06 -7.65
CA GLY A 31 14.64 -7.44 -9.04
C GLY A 31 13.87 -8.76 -9.22
N TRP A 32 13.60 -9.50 -8.14
CA TRP A 32 12.92 -10.79 -8.22
C TRP A 32 11.49 -10.65 -8.73
N LYS A 33 11.06 -11.65 -9.49
CA LYS A 33 9.69 -11.79 -10.00
C LYS A 33 9.22 -13.23 -9.75
N PRO A 34 7.95 -13.45 -9.37
CA PRO A 34 7.39 -14.81 -9.29
C PRO A 34 7.20 -15.43 -10.68
N HIS A 35 7.00 -14.59 -11.71
CA HIS A 35 6.83 -14.99 -13.10
C HIS A 35 7.28 -13.83 -14.02
N GLU A 36 7.75 -14.10 -15.23
CA GLU A 36 8.32 -13.09 -16.14
C GLU A 36 7.37 -11.92 -16.45
N LYS A 37 6.08 -12.23 -16.59
CA LYS A 37 4.99 -11.25 -16.83
C LYS A 37 4.63 -10.40 -15.60
N SER A 38 5.09 -10.76 -14.41
CA SER A 38 4.79 -10.01 -13.19
C SER A 38 5.69 -8.77 -13.05
N MET A 39 5.24 -7.82 -12.23
CA MET A 39 6.10 -6.75 -11.73
C MET A 39 7.21 -7.32 -10.84
N THR A 40 8.32 -6.59 -10.72
CA THR A 40 9.37 -6.90 -9.72
C THR A 40 8.86 -6.65 -8.30
N ILE A 41 9.49 -7.30 -7.30
CA ILE A 41 9.21 -7.01 -5.89
C ILE A 41 9.34 -5.52 -5.58
N ARG A 42 10.35 -4.83 -6.11
CA ARG A 42 10.51 -3.38 -5.92
C ARG A 42 9.29 -2.60 -6.42
N GLN A 43 8.81 -2.91 -7.62
CA GLN A 43 7.68 -2.20 -8.22
C GLN A 43 6.39 -2.42 -7.41
N ILE A 44 6.09 -3.65 -7.01
CA ILE A 44 4.86 -3.92 -6.25
C ILE A 44 4.95 -3.40 -4.81
N ALA A 45 6.15 -3.39 -4.21
CA ALA A 45 6.38 -2.80 -2.90
C ALA A 45 6.16 -1.28 -2.89
N ASN A 46 6.70 -0.58 -3.90
CA ASN A 46 6.44 0.86 -4.08
C ASN A 46 4.95 1.12 -4.31
N HIS A 47 4.31 0.36 -5.21
CA HIS A 47 2.88 0.49 -5.45
C HIS A 47 2.06 0.33 -4.16
N LEU A 48 2.36 -0.70 -3.35
CA LEU A 48 1.70 -0.92 -2.07
C LEU A 48 1.92 0.23 -1.08
N ALA A 49 3.14 0.78 -1.01
CA ALA A 49 3.49 1.89 -0.13
C ALA A 49 2.82 3.22 -0.54
N GLU A 50 2.48 3.39 -1.82
CA GLU A 50 1.85 4.61 -2.34
C GLU A 50 0.32 4.66 -2.11
N ILE A 51 -0.35 3.51 -2.00
CA ILE A 51 -1.82 3.41 -1.87
C ILE A 51 -2.39 4.28 -0.74
N PRO A 52 -1.83 4.33 0.49
CA PRO A 52 -2.36 5.20 1.54
C PRO A 52 -2.41 6.68 1.16
N GLY A 53 -1.54 7.14 0.26
CA GLY A 53 -1.55 8.51 -0.26
C GLY A 53 -2.79 8.85 -1.07
N TRP A 54 -3.50 7.86 -1.62
CA TRP A 54 -4.73 8.06 -2.38
C TRP A 54 -5.92 8.45 -1.49
N ILE A 55 -5.85 8.21 -0.17
CA ILE A 55 -6.93 8.53 0.76
C ILE A 55 -7.24 10.03 0.71
N THR A 56 -6.22 10.87 0.81
CA THR A 56 -6.37 12.33 0.75
C THR A 56 -6.99 12.76 -0.58
N GLY A 57 -6.46 12.28 -1.71
CA GLY A 57 -7.03 12.59 -3.02
C GLY A 57 -8.48 12.13 -3.17
N THR A 58 -8.83 10.96 -2.63
CA THR A 58 -10.22 10.45 -2.65
C THR A 58 -11.17 11.31 -1.83
N MET A 59 -10.70 11.88 -0.72
CA MET A 59 -11.52 12.68 0.19
C MET A 59 -11.66 14.14 -0.27
N GLU A 60 -10.65 14.67 -0.97
CA GLU A 60 -10.55 16.10 -1.28
C GLU A 60 -10.83 16.43 -2.76
N ALA A 61 -10.60 15.49 -3.69
CA ALA A 61 -10.83 15.74 -5.11
C ALA A 61 -12.30 15.54 -5.51
N GLU A 62 -12.84 16.47 -6.30
CA GLU A 62 -14.19 16.34 -6.86
C GLU A 62 -14.26 15.32 -8.02
N ALA A 63 -13.12 15.10 -8.70
CA ALA A 63 -12.97 14.13 -9.78
C ALA A 63 -11.53 13.59 -9.82
N TRP A 64 -11.39 12.37 -10.35
CA TRP A 64 -10.11 11.81 -10.76
C TRP A 64 -10.00 12.03 -12.28
N ASP A 65 -9.12 12.94 -12.69
CA ASP A 65 -8.82 13.22 -14.11
C ASP A 65 -8.06 12.06 -14.78
#